data_AF-A0A669CES0-F1
#
_entry.id   AF-A0A669CES0-F1
#
_cell.length_a   1.000
_cell.length_b   1.000
_cell.length_c   1.000
_cell.angle_alpha   90.00
_cell.angle_beta   90.00
_cell.angle_gamma   90.00
#
_symmetry.space_group_name_H-M   'P 1'
#
loop_
_entity.id
_entity.type
_entity.pdbx_description
1 polymer ?
#
loop_
_entity_poly.entity_id
_entity_poly.type
_entity_poly.pdbx_seq_one_letter_code
_entity_poly.pdbx_strand_id
1 'polypeptide(L)'
;MESQTRETTIRMDRTIARMAKTQPMISSREIRDGLKLPVSTVTIRRCLCEVNLSGRSPCKVPLLKKKDMLKTIQFVKEHIDWPKKKWRNILWTDESKIQLNY
;
A
#
# COMPACT_ATOMS: atom_id res chain seq x y z
N MET A 1 8.48 -21.13 -26.39
CA MET A 1 7.80 -19.93 -25.85
C MET A 1 8.65 -18.74 -26.25
N GLU A 2 8.33 -18.14 -27.39
CA GLU A 2 9.13 -17.07 -27.98
C GLU A 2 9.15 -15.86 -27.05
N SER A 3 10.36 -15.46 -26.67
CA SER A 3 10.60 -14.20 -25.97
C SER A 3 10.25 -13.06 -26.92
N GLN A 4 9.06 -12.48 -26.75
CA GLN A 4 8.72 -11.18 -27.32
C GLN A 4 9.86 -10.21 -26.99
N THR A 5 10.50 -9.65 -28.01
CA THR A 5 11.63 -8.73 -27.85
C THR A 5 11.20 -7.55 -26.98
N ARG A 6 11.86 -7.38 -25.83
CA ARG A 6 11.60 -6.27 -24.91
C ARG A 6 12.17 -4.98 -25.49
N GLU A 7 11.34 -3.94 -25.59
CA GLU A 7 11.80 -2.57 -25.93
C GLU A 7 12.56 -1.90 -24.77
N THR A 8 12.49 -2.44 -23.54
CA THR A 8 13.12 -1.85 -22.37
C THR A 8 14.45 -2.53 -22.01
N THR A 9 15.40 -1.71 -21.56
CA THR A 9 16.65 -2.22 -20.98
C THR A 9 16.48 -2.50 -19.49
N ILE A 10 17.30 -3.41 -18.94
CA ILE A 10 17.30 -3.73 -17.50
C ILE A 10 17.49 -2.48 -16.63
N ARG A 11 18.26 -1.48 -17.09
CA ARG A 11 18.46 -0.21 -16.37
C ARG A 11 17.19 0.65 -16.34
N MET A 12 16.43 0.67 -17.45
CA MET A 12 15.15 1.38 -17.51
C MET A 12 14.14 0.72 -16.55
N ASP A 13 14.01 -0.60 -16.59
CA ASP A 13 13.07 -1.35 -15.74
C ASP A 13 13.35 -1.11 -14.24
N ARG A 14 14.62 -1.13 -13.84
CA ARG A 14 15.03 -0.81 -12.47
C ARG A 14 14.69 0.62 -12.07
N THR A 15 14.80 1.57 -13.01
CA THR A 15 14.51 2.99 -12.75
C THR A 15 13.00 3.23 -12.64
N ILE A 16 12.21 2.61 -13.50
CA ILE A 16 10.74 2.57 -13.44
C ILE A 16 10.27 2.01 -12.09
N ALA A 17 10.79 0.84 -11.71
CA ALA A 17 10.42 0.21 -10.44
C ALA A 17 10.84 1.05 -9.22
N ARG A 18 12.00 1.72 -9.28
CA ARG A 18 12.46 2.62 -8.21
C ARG A 18 11.51 3.81 -8.06
N MET A 19 11.12 4.44 -9.16
CA MET A 19 10.22 5.59 -9.14
C MET A 19 8.86 5.23 -8.53
N ALA A 20 8.30 4.09 -8.93
CA ALA A 20 7.04 3.57 -8.37
C ALA A 20 7.15 3.24 -6.87
N LYS A 21 8.32 2.80 -6.38
CA LYS A 21 8.53 2.56 -4.94
C LYS A 21 8.68 3.84 -4.13
N THR A 22 9.37 4.85 -4.68
CA THR A 22 9.53 6.15 -4.02
C THR A 22 8.20 6.90 -3.93
N GLN A 23 7.36 6.81 -4.96
CA GLN A 23 6.06 7.47 -5.03
C GLN A 23 4.98 6.45 -5.39
N PRO A 24 4.36 5.76 -4.40
CA PRO A 24 3.41 4.67 -4.65
C PRO A 24 2.14 5.07 -5.44
N MET A 25 1.81 6.36 -5.46
CA MET A 25 0.65 6.92 -6.16
C MET A 25 0.94 7.34 -7.60
N ILE A 26 2.19 7.27 -8.05
CA ILE A 26 2.58 7.76 -9.38
C ILE A 26 1.95 6.90 -10.48
N SER A 27 1.39 7.55 -11.49
CA SER A 27 0.78 6.88 -12.62
C SER A 27 1.83 6.44 -13.66
N SER A 28 1.49 5.43 -14.47
CA SER A 28 2.36 5.01 -15.59
C SER A 28 2.63 6.11 -16.61
N ARG A 29 1.74 7.12 -16.70
CA ARG A 29 1.93 8.30 -17.57
C ARG A 29 2.98 9.23 -16.98
N GLU A 30 2.86 9.56 -15.70
CA GLU A 30 3.84 10.40 -15.00
C GLU A 30 5.23 9.74 -14.94
N ILE A 31 5.32 8.42 -14.77
CA ILE A 31 6.60 7.70 -14.87
C ILE A 31 7.23 7.88 -16.26
N ARG A 32 6.43 7.72 -17.33
CA ARG A 32 6.91 7.89 -18.72
C ARG A 32 7.43 9.31 -18.94
N ASP A 33 6.63 10.30 -18.55
CA ASP A 33 6.89 11.71 -18.81
C ASP A 33 8.06 12.22 -17.95
N GLY A 34 8.13 11.79 -16.68
CA GLY A 34 9.22 12.11 -15.76
C GLY A 34 10.57 11.50 -16.15
N LEU A 35 10.57 10.29 -16.74
CA LEU A 35 11.78 9.64 -17.24
C LEU A 35 12.06 9.91 -18.73
N LYS A 36 11.17 10.67 -19.41
CA LYS A 36 11.22 10.96 -20.86
C LYS A 36 11.48 9.70 -21.71
N LEU A 37 10.85 8.59 -21.35
CA LEU A 37 11.10 7.32 -22.01
C LEU A 37 10.29 7.22 -23.32
N PRO A 38 10.89 6.76 -24.43
CA PRO A 38 10.20 6.54 -25.69
C PRO A 38 9.40 5.24 -25.68
N VAL A 39 8.71 4.94 -24.58
CA VAL A 39 7.97 3.67 -24.38
C VAL A 39 6.51 3.92 -24.09
N SER A 40 5.67 2.98 -24.49
CA SER A 40 4.24 3.07 -24.21
C SER A 40 3.95 2.92 -22.71
N THR A 41 2.84 3.51 -22.25
CA THR A 41 2.39 3.31 -20.85
C THR A 41 2.00 1.86 -20.54
N VAL A 42 1.67 1.07 -21.58
CA VAL A 42 1.37 -0.36 -21.44
C VAL A 42 2.65 -1.13 -21.13
N THR A 43 3.77 -0.80 -21.79
CA THR A 43 5.09 -1.39 -21.52
C THR A 43 5.53 -1.11 -20.08
N ILE A 44 5.33 0.12 -19.59
CA ILE A 44 5.62 0.48 -18.20
C ILE A 44 4.77 -0.34 -17.22
N ARG A 45 3.46 -0.47 -17.46
CA ARG A 45 2.59 -1.29 -16.60
C ARG A 45 3.00 -2.76 -16.60
N ARG A 46 3.38 -3.33 -17.75
CA ARG A 46 3.88 -4.71 -17.85
C ARG A 46 5.15 -4.89 -17.01
N CYS A 47 6.12 -3.99 -17.17
CA CYS A 47 7.36 -3.98 -16.37
C CYS A 47 7.06 -3.92 -14.87
N LEU A 48 6.13 -3.07 -14.43
CA LEU A 48 5.72 -2.99 -13.03
C LEU A 48 5.04 -4.28 -12.54
N CYS A 49 4.17 -4.89 -13.34
CA CYS A 49 3.53 -6.16 -13.00
C CYS A 49 4.54 -7.31 -12.86
N GLU A 50 5.57 -7.36 -13.71
CA GLU A 50 6.64 -8.38 -13.61
C GLU A 50 7.40 -8.32 -12.28
N VAL A 51 7.51 -7.13 -11.68
CA VAL A 51 8.10 -6.94 -10.34
C VAL A 51 7.06 -6.89 -9.22
N ASN A 52 5.83 -7.35 -9.48
CA ASN A 52 4.70 -7.39 -8.54
C ASN A 52 4.23 -6.03 -8.02
N LEU A 53 4.44 -4.95 -8.78
CA LEU A 53 3.95 -3.60 -8.50
C LEU A 53 2.67 -3.30 -9.29
N SER A 54 1.58 -3.97 -8.94
CA SER A 54 0.25 -3.69 -9.51
C SER A 54 -0.37 -2.44 -8.87
N GLY A 55 -1.17 -1.69 -9.63
CA GLY A 55 -1.98 -0.61 -9.07
C GLY A 55 -2.93 -1.12 -7.98
N ARG A 56 -3.01 -0.39 -6.86
CA ARG A 56 -3.90 -0.67 -5.72
C ARG A 56 -4.56 0.60 -5.25
N SER A 57 -5.77 0.49 -4.72
CA SER A 57 -6.43 1.59 -4.01
C SER A 57 -5.91 1.66 -2.58
N PRO A 58 -5.66 2.87 -2.04
CA PRO A 58 -5.28 3.01 -0.63
C PRO A 58 -6.39 2.55 0.31
N CYS A 59 -6.04 1.92 1.42
CA CYS A 59 -7.00 1.58 2.46
C CYS A 59 -7.57 2.86 3.09
N LYS A 60 -8.90 2.93 3.24
CA LYS A 60 -9.56 4.01 4.00
C LYS A 60 -9.33 3.74 5.49
N VAL A 61 -8.44 4.51 6.10
CA VAL A 61 -8.13 4.40 7.53
C VAL A 61 -8.41 5.74 8.24
N PRO A 62 -8.87 5.72 9.50
CA PRO A 62 -9.02 6.95 10.27
C PRO A 62 -7.66 7.66 10.41
N LEU A 63 -7.68 8.99 10.38
CA LEU A 63 -6.48 9.79 10.59
C LEU A 63 -6.09 9.72 12.08
N LEU A 64 -5.07 8.93 12.38
CA LEU A 64 -4.55 8.81 13.74
C LEU A 64 -3.63 9.99 14.08
N LYS A 65 -3.89 10.66 15.20
CA LYS A 65 -2.95 11.63 15.75
C LYS A 65 -1.77 10.89 16.37
N LYS A 66 -0.58 11.53 16.37
CA LYS A 66 0.64 10.95 16.97
C LYS A 66 0.43 10.49 18.42
N LYS A 67 -0.33 11.26 19.20
CA LYS A 67 -0.65 10.94 20.61
C LYS A 67 -1.44 9.63 20.74
N ASP A 68 -2.42 9.41 19.88
CA ASP A 68 -3.27 8.22 19.92
C ASP A 68 -2.47 6.98 19.49
N MET A 69 -1.63 7.11 18.46
CA MET A 69 -0.71 6.03 18.07
C MET A 69 0.21 5.60 19.21
N LEU A 70 0.78 6.56 19.95
CA LEU A 70 1.66 6.25 21.09
C LEU A 70 0.91 5.53 22.21
N LYS A 71 -0.31 5.95 22.53
CA LYS A 71 -1.16 5.27 23.51
C LYS A 71 -1.47 3.84 23.08
N THR A 72 -1.81 3.62 21.81
CA THR A 72 -2.05 2.27 21.28
C THR A 72 -0.80 1.40 21.37
N ILE A 73 0.37 1.93 21.01
CA ILE A 73 1.64 1.19 21.11
C ILE A 73 1.95 0.84 22.57
N GLN A 74 1.78 1.78 23.49
CA GLN A 74 2.01 1.57 24.92
C GLN A 74 1.08 0.49 25.47
N PHE A 75 -0.21 0.58 25.14
CA PHE A 75 -1.21 -0.42 25.53
C PHE A 75 -0.83 -1.81 25.01
N VAL A 76 -0.48 -1.94 23.72
CA VAL A 76 -0.06 -3.24 23.15
C VAL A 76 1.17 -3.78 23.87
N LYS A 77 2.18 -2.95 24.16
CA LYS A 77 3.40 -3.39 24.86
C LYS A 77 3.11 -3.89 26.27
N GLU A 78 2.24 -3.21 27.01
CA GLU A 78 1.84 -3.61 28.38
C GLU A 78 1.01 -4.90 28.41
N HIS A 79 0.31 -5.21 27.31
CA HIS A 79 -0.70 -6.26 27.26
C HIS A 79 -0.31 -7.43 26.34
N ILE A 80 0.86 -7.41 25.70
CA ILE A 80 1.30 -8.44 24.74
C ILE A 80 1.36 -9.84 25.37
N ASP A 81 1.81 -9.93 26.62
CA ASP A 81 1.96 -11.19 27.36
C ASP A 81 0.71 -11.58 28.16
N TRP A 82 -0.42 -10.88 27.99
CA TRP A 82 -1.62 -11.19 28.75
C TRP A 82 -2.18 -12.56 28.38
N PRO A 83 -2.44 -13.44 29.37
CA PRO A 83 -2.99 -14.75 29.10
C PRO A 83 -4.44 -14.63 28.61
N LYS A 84 -4.86 -15.55 27.72
CA LYS A 84 -6.22 -15.58 27.15
C LYS A 84 -7.34 -15.53 28.19
N LYS A 85 -7.12 -16.07 29.40
CA LYS A 85 -8.08 -16.01 30.52
C LYS A 85 -8.36 -14.57 30.94
N LYS A 86 -7.36 -13.69 30.91
CA LYS A 86 -7.51 -12.27 31.25
C LYS A 86 -8.33 -11.54 30.19
N TRP A 87 -8.04 -11.77 28.91
CA TRP A 87 -8.81 -11.20 27.80
C TRP A 87 -10.30 -11.58 27.84
N ARG A 88 -10.62 -12.82 28.21
CA ARG A 88 -12.01 -13.30 28.34
C ARG A 88 -12.81 -12.62 29.45
N ASN A 89 -12.13 -12.08 30.46
CA ASN A 89 -12.78 -11.43 31.59
C ASN A 89 -13.04 -9.94 31.34
N ILE A 90 -12.61 -9.39 30.20
CA ILE A 90 -12.78 -7.98 29.85
C ILE A 90 -14.05 -7.84 29.01
N LEU A 91 -14.98 -7.03 29.51
CA LEU A 91 -16.16 -6.61 28.75
C LEU A 91 -15.78 -5.40 27.90
N TRP A 92 -15.94 -5.53 26.59
CA TRP A 92 -15.75 -4.42 25.64
C TRP A 92 -17.11 -3.81 25.32
N THR A 93 -17.24 -2.51 25.48
CA THR A 93 -18.42 -1.74 25.09
C THR A 93 -18.01 -0.72 24.03
N ASP A 94 -18.75 -0.66 22.94
CA ASP A 94 -18.59 0.35 21.89
C ASP A 94 -19.96 0.86 21.47
N GLU A 95 -20.02 2.11 21.04
CA GLU A 95 -21.25 2.76 20.60
C GLU A 95 -21.23 2.90 19.08
N SER A 96 -22.22 2.30 18.41
CA SER A 96 -22.41 2.47 16.97
C SER A 96 -23.72 3.16 16.66
N LYS A 97 -23.68 4.15 15.76
CA LYS A 97 -24.89 4.82 15.27
C LYS A 97 -25.62 3.93 14.26
N ILE A 98 -26.89 3.59 14.55
CA ILE A 98 -27.78 2.90 13.61
C ILE A 98 -28.67 3.96 12.95
N GLN A 99 -28.68 4.00 11.62
CA GLN A 99 -29.58 4.88 10.85
C GLN A 99 -30.67 4.02 10.21
N LEU A 100 -31.93 4.37 10.47
CA LEU A 100 -33.09 3.76 9.82
C LEU A 100 -33.38 4.55 8.54
N ASN A 101 -33.30 3.87 7.40
CA ASN A 101 -33.67 4.43 6.11
C ASN A 101 -35.15 4.10 5.88
N TYR A 102 -36.00 5.12 5.80
CA TYR A 102 -37.40 5.02 5.39
C TYR A 102 -37.55 5.57 3.97
#